data_AF-A0A7X5Y596-F1
#
_entry.id   AF-A0A7X5Y596-F1
#
_cell.length_a   1.000
_cell.length_b   1.000
_cell.length_c   1.000
_cell.angle_alpha   90.00
_cell.angle_beta   90.00
_cell.angle_gamma   90.00
#
_symmetry.space_group_name_H-M   'P 1'
#
loop_
_entity.id
_entity.type
_entity.pdbx_description
1 polymer ?
#
loop_
_entity_poly.entity_id
_entity_poly.type
_entity_poly.pdbx_seq_one_letter_code
_entity_poly.pdbx_strand_id
1 'polypeptide(L)'
;MPTCPKCRGQMTPGYTYVSDTGARVKWVDGEVPSLWKALAASLGIGIRVSELVSRRCSECGFVELFADPRAAPVKTLASIDEETTQLRSLIGTMQDRLAALETIATDPAERVSAEIEALRKLPDPSSVPPEY
;
A
#
# COMPACT_ATOMS: atom_id res chain seq x y z
N MET A 1 34.15 -12.67 -6.84
CA MET A 1 32.72 -13.01 -7.03
C MET A 1 32.47 -14.39 -6.45
N PRO A 2 31.39 -14.62 -5.68
CA PRO A 2 31.06 -15.95 -5.16
C PRO A 2 30.79 -16.93 -6.32
N THR A 3 31.40 -18.10 -6.25
CA THR A 3 31.26 -19.17 -7.26
C THR A 3 30.38 -20.29 -6.72
N CYS A 4 29.52 -20.85 -7.57
CA CYS A 4 28.61 -21.90 -7.17
C CYS A 4 29.38 -23.17 -6.75
N PRO A 5 29.12 -23.76 -5.57
CA PRO A 5 29.80 -24.97 -5.14
C PRO A 5 29.45 -26.21 -5.96
N LYS A 6 28.33 -26.20 -6.71
CA LYS A 6 27.90 -27.33 -7.55
C LYS A 6 28.50 -27.31 -8.96
N CYS A 7 28.37 -26.20 -9.68
CA CYS A 7 28.78 -26.12 -11.08
C CYS A 7 29.89 -25.10 -11.37
N ARG A 8 30.39 -24.40 -10.32
CA ARG A 8 31.33 -23.26 -10.43
C ARG A 8 30.80 -22.05 -11.20
N GLY A 9 29.51 -22.05 -11.55
CA GLY A 9 28.84 -20.95 -12.22
C GLY A 9 28.68 -19.70 -11.37
N GLN A 10 28.25 -18.61 -12.01
CA GLN A 10 28.07 -17.32 -11.37
C GLN A 10 26.90 -17.33 -10.38
N MET A 11 27.12 -16.78 -9.18
CA MET A 11 26.06 -16.57 -8.20
C MET A 11 25.59 -15.11 -8.17
N THR A 12 24.27 -14.92 -8.25
CA THR A 12 23.61 -13.62 -8.17
C THR A 12 22.90 -13.46 -6.82
N PRO A 13 22.93 -12.26 -6.21
CA PRO A 13 22.15 -11.98 -5.02
C PRO A 13 20.65 -11.95 -5.36
N GLY A 14 19.82 -12.35 -4.40
CA GLY A 14 18.37 -12.23 -4.49
C GLY A 14 17.70 -12.45 -3.15
N TYR A 15 16.38 -12.62 -3.17
CA TYR A 15 15.59 -12.78 -1.96
C TYR A 15 14.81 -14.09 -1.99
N THR A 16 14.75 -14.74 -0.83
CA THR A 16 13.99 -15.95 -0.58
C THR A 16 13.00 -15.72 0.54
N TYR A 17 11.76 -16.13 0.34
CA TYR A 17 10.75 -16.10 1.39
C TYR A 17 10.47 -17.51 1.87
N VAL A 18 10.50 -17.69 3.19
CA VAL A 18 10.02 -18.89 3.86
C VAL A 18 8.57 -18.64 4.24
N SER A 19 7.66 -19.47 3.74
CA SER A 19 6.27 -19.44 4.21
C SER A 19 6.20 -20.08 5.61
N ASP A 20 5.39 -19.52 6.51
CA ASP A 20 5.17 -20.05 7.86
C ASP A 20 4.72 -21.53 7.89
N THR A 21 4.22 -22.05 6.76
CA THR A 21 3.79 -23.45 6.59
C THR A 21 4.91 -24.41 6.19
N GLY A 22 6.18 -23.97 6.19
CA GLY A 22 7.32 -24.82 5.83
C GLY A 22 7.33 -25.23 4.34
N ALA A 23 6.50 -24.61 3.52
CA ALA A 23 6.39 -24.94 2.11
C ALA A 23 7.35 -24.09 1.26
N ARG A 24 8.15 -24.81 0.45
CA ARG A 24 8.98 -24.40 -0.70
C ARG A 24 9.46 -22.94 -0.70
N VAL A 25 10.77 -22.77 -0.51
CA VAL A 25 11.47 -21.51 -0.77
C VAL A 25 11.25 -21.10 -2.23
N LYS A 26 10.55 -19.99 -2.45
CA LYS A 26 10.41 -19.38 -3.79
C LYS A 26 11.47 -18.29 -3.95
N TRP A 27 12.24 -18.40 -5.02
CA TRP A 27 13.23 -17.41 -5.42
C TRP A 27 12.55 -16.24 -6.12
N VAL A 28 12.92 -15.02 -5.75
CA VAL A 28 12.53 -13.80 -6.47
C VAL A 28 13.80 -13.09 -6.91
N ASP A 29 13.94 -12.94 -8.23
CA ASP A 29 15.00 -12.13 -8.83
C ASP A 29 14.66 -10.63 -8.63
N GLY A 30 15.59 -9.87 -8.03
CA GLY A 30 15.44 -8.42 -7.84
C GLY A 30 14.75 -7.98 -6.55
N GLU A 31 14.58 -6.67 -6.40
CA GLU A 31 13.94 -6.05 -5.24
C GLU A 31 12.43 -6.31 -5.28
N VAL A 32 11.89 -6.89 -4.21
CA VAL A 32 10.51 -7.37 -4.25
C VAL A 32 9.58 -6.19 -4.06
N PRO A 33 8.66 -5.92 -5.02
CA PRO A 33 7.84 -4.72 -4.98
C PRO A 33 7.07 -4.64 -3.66
N SER A 34 7.01 -3.45 -3.07
CA SER A 34 6.28 -3.17 -1.82
C SER A 34 4.84 -3.67 -1.85
N LEU A 35 4.20 -3.63 -3.03
CA LEU A 35 2.86 -4.15 -3.29
C LEU A 35 2.73 -5.66 -3.03
N TRP A 36 3.71 -6.46 -3.46
CA TRP A 36 3.69 -7.92 -3.26
C TRP A 36 3.91 -8.29 -1.79
N LYS A 37 4.72 -7.51 -1.07
CA LYS A 37 4.89 -7.65 0.38
C LYS A 37 3.59 -7.34 1.13
N ALA A 38 2.90 -6.26 0.76
CA ALA A 38 1.62 -5.86 1.35
C ALA A 38 0.51 -6.89 1.07
N LEU A 39 0.46 -7.44 -0.14
CA LEU A 39 -0.56 -8.42 -0.53
C LEU A 39 -0.33 -9.80 0.09
N ALA A 40 0.91 -10.21 0.32
CA ALA A 40 1.19 -11.45 1.04
C ALA A 40 0.93 -11.31 2.55
N ALA A 41 1.19 -10.14 3.13
CA ALA A 41 0.85 -9.83 4.51
C ALA A 41 -0.67 -9.80 4.76
N SER A 42 -1.47 -9.26 3.82
CA SER A 42 -2.93 -9.20 3.95
C SER A 42 -3.63 -10.56 3.82
N LEU A 43 -2.99 -11.53 3.14
CA LEU A 43 -3.49 -12.89 2.99
C LEU A 43 -3.14 -13.81 4.18
N GLY A 44 -2.63 -13.27 5.29
CA GLY A 44 -2.27 -14.06 6.47
C GLY A 44 -1.12 -15.03 6.23
N ILE A 45 -0.41 -14.91 5.11
CA ILE A 45 0.86 -15.59 4.89
C ILE A 45 1.86 -14.81 5.74
N GLY A 46 2.10 -15.28 6.97
CA GLY A 46 3.11 -14.66 7.81
C GLY A 46 4.46 -14.80 7.11
N ILE A 47 4.88 -13.71 6.49
CA ILE A 47 6.21 -13.58 5.95
C ILE A 47 7.02 -12.95 7.07
N ARG A 48 7.57 -13.78 7.96
CA ARG A 48 8.70 -13.33 8.77
C ARG A 48 9.91 -13.30 7.86
N VAL A 49 10.17 -12.14 7.27
CA VAL A 49 11.43 -11.88 6.56
C VAL A 49 12.52 -11.80 7.63
N SER A 50 13.08 -12.94 8.04
CA SER A 50 14.46 -12.91 8.52
C SER A 50 15.30 -12.40 7.34
N GLU A 51 16.10 -11.36 7.54
CA GLU A 51 17.03 -10.83 6.54
C GLU A 51 18.11 -11.88 6.23
N LEU A 52 17.71 -12.93 5.53
CA LEU A 52 18.58 -13.93 4.97
C LEU A 52 19.10 -13.35 3.66
N VAL A 53 20.39 -13.05 3.63
CA VAL A 53 21.05 -12.75 2.37
C VAL A 53 21.06 -14.05 1.58
N SER A 54 20.45 -14.05 0.40
CA SER A 54 20.37 -15.26 -0.42
C SER A 54 21.10 -15.05 -1.74
N ARG A 55 21.73 -16.11 -2.24
CA ARG A 55 22.41 -16.12 -3.54
C ARG A 55 21.97 -17.32 -4.35
N ARG A 56 21.72 -17.14 -5.65
CA ARG A 56 21.36 -18.22 -6.57
C ARG A 56 22.37 -18.33 -7.70
N CYS A 57 22.72 -19.55 -8.06
CA CYS A 57 23.48 -19.80 -9.27
C CYS A 57 22.59 -19.66 -10.50
N SER A 58 22.97 -18.80 -11.45
CA SER A 58 22.25 -18.60 -12.71
C SER A 58 22.29 -19.82 -13.64
N GLU A 59 23.31 -20.67 -13.50
CA GLU A 59 23.52 -21.83 -14.38
C GLU A 59 22.79 -23.09 -13.89
N CYS A 60 22.95 -23.46 -12.61
CA CYS A 60 22.38 -24.71 -12.07
C CYS A 60 21.24 -24.52 -11.06
N GLY A 61 20.90 -23.27 -10.72
CA GLY A 61 19.80 -22.96 -9.80
C GLY A 61 20.07 -23.27 -8.32
N PHE A 62 21.31 -23.62 -7.95
CA PHE A 62 21.69 -23.79 -6.55
C PHE A 62 21.44 -22.51 -5.74
N VAL A 63 20.79 -22.61 -4.59
CA VAL A 63 20.49 -21.49 -3.70
C VAL A 63 21.26 -21.65 -2.40
N GLU A 64 21.94 -20.59 -1.98
CA GLU A 64 22.65 -20.49 -0.72
C GLU A 64 22.01 -19.40 0.14
N LEU A 65 21.74 -19.74 1.40
CA LEU A 65 21.10 -18.87 2.38
C LEU A 65 22.13 -18.53 3.45
N PHE A 66 22.38 -17.24 3.67
CA PHE A 66 23.27 -16.75 4.71
C PHE A 66 22.44 -15.99 5.74
N ALA A 67 22.51 -16.43 6.99
CA ALA A 67 22.24 -15.54 8.10
C ALA A 67 23.53 -14.74 8.31
N ASP A 68 23.56 -13.46 7.92
CA ASP A 68 24.66 -12.58 8.26
C ASP A 68 24.32 -11.88 9.58
N PRO A 69 24.89 -12.33 10.72
CA PRO A 69 24.61 -11.71 12.02
C PRO A 69 25.20 -10.29 12.13
N ARG A 70 25.99 -9.85 11.15
CA ARG A 70 26.60 -8.52 11.08
C ARG A 70 25.95 -7.63 10.01
N ALA A 71 25.01 -8.16 9.23
CA ALA A 71 24.26 -7.32 8.31
C ALA A 71 23.49 -6.28 9.11
N ALA A 72 23.75 -5.00 8.81
CA ALA A 72 22.96 -3.92 9.37
C ALA A 72 21.53 -4.08 8.83
N PRO A 73 20.50 -3.97 9.70
CA PRO A 73 19.12 -4.09 9.25
C PRO A 73 18.85 -3.09 8.12
N VAL A 74 18.26 -3.55 7.01
CA VAL A 74 18.00 -2.72 5.82
C VAL A 74 17.13 -1.51 6.19
N LYS A 75 16.28 -1.67 7.21
CA LYS A 75 15.57 -0.59 7.88
C LYS A 75 15.66 -0.78 9.39
N THR A 76 16.13 0.25 10.09
CA THR A 76 16.09 0.26 11.56
C THR A 76 14.65 0.45 12.04
N LEU A 77 14.32 -0.01 13.25
CA LEU A 77 13.00 0.24 13.87
C LEU A 77 12.68 1.74 13.88
N ALA A 78 13.67 2.59 14.16
CA ALA A 78 13.54 4.04 14.11
C ALA A 78 13.11 4.55 12.72
N SER A 79 13.70 4.02 11.64
CA SER A 79 13.30 4.39 10.26
C SER A 79 11.87 3.96 9.93
N ILE A 80 11.41 2.82 10.48
CA ILE A 80 10.04 2.34 10.30
C ILE A 80 9.05 3.21 11.07
N ASP A 81 9.40 3.63 12.28
CA ASP A 81 8.57 4.52 13.10
C ASP A 81 8.45 5.92 12.47
N GLU A 82 9.54 6.42 11.88
CA GLU A 82 9.56 7.67 11.13
C GLU A 82 8.64 7.59 9.89
N GLU A 83 8.79 6.54 9.07
CA GLU A 83 7.91 6.30 7.91
C GLU A 83 6.44 6.17 8.33
N THR A 84 6.17 5.48 9.44
CA THR A 84 4.81 5.32 9.97
C THR A 84 4.20 6.67 10.39
N THR A 85 5.02 7.53 11.01
CA THR A 85 4.60 8.87 11.41
C THR A 85 4.30 9.74 10.19
N GLN A 86 5.15 9.69 9.17
CA GLN A 86 4.94 10.40 7.90
C GLN A 86 3.67 9.91 7.19
N LEU A 87 3.47 8.59 7.10
CA LEU A 87 2.27 8.00 6.48
C LEU A 87 0.98 8.40 7.20
N ARG A 88 0.97 8.39 8.54
CA ARG A 88 -0.19 8.83 9.33
C ARG A 88 -0.52 10.30 9.10
N SER A 89 0.49 11.16 9.03
CA SER A 89 0.32 12.59 8.72
C SER A 89 -0.30 12.81 7.33
N LEU A 90 0.20 12.07 6.34
CA LEU A 90 -0.30 12.15 4.96
C LEU A 90 -1.75 11.66 4.88
N ILE A 91 -2.10 10.57 5.56
CA ILE A 91 -3.48 10.08 5.65
C ILE A 91 -4.40 11.12 6.28
N GLY A 92 -3.99 11.76 7.39
CA GLY A 92 -4.77 12.83 8.01
C GLY A 92 -5.05 13.98 7.04
N THR A 93 -4.02 14.43 6.31
CA THR A 93 -4.17 15.48 5.29
C THR A 93 -5.12 15.07 4.15
N MET A 94 -5.07 13.80 3.73
CA MET A 94 -5.99 13.29 2.71
C MET A 94 -7.43 13.21 3.21
N GLN A 95 -7.64 12.80 4.47
CA GLN A 95 -8.95 12.77 5.10
C GLN A 95 -9.58 14.16 5.20
N ASP A 96 -8.80 15.17 5.61
CA ASP A 96 -9.28 16.56 5.67
C ASP A 96 -9.70 17.08 4.29
N ARG A 97 -8.91 16.78 3.26
CA ARG A 97 -9.24 17.15 1.87
C ARG A 97 -10.48 16.44 1.35
N LEU A 98 -10.67 15.17 1.69
CA LEU A 98 -11.86 14.43 1.33
C LEU A 98 -13.11 15.02 1.99
N ALA A 99 -13.04 15.35 3.29
CA ALA A 99 -14.15 15.98 3.99
C ALA A 99 -14.51 17.35 3.38
N ALA A 100 -13.51 18.14 2.99
CA ALA A 100 -13.75 19.40 2.29
C ALA A 100 -14.42 19.19 0.93
N LEU A 101 -13.98 18.19 0.15
CA LEU A 101 -14.58 17.87 -1.15
C LEU A 101 -16.02 17.35 -1.01
N GLU A 102 -16.29 16.53 0.00
CA GLU A 102 -17.64 16.05 0.31
C GLU A 102 -18.58 17.22 0.65
N THR A 103 -18.10 18.17 1.44
CA THR A 103 -18.85 19.39 1.76
C THR A 103 -19.14 20.21 0.51
N ILE A 104 -18.13 20.44 -0.34
CA ILE A 104 -18.26 21.21 -1.59
C ILE A 104 -19.22 20.54 -2.57
N ALA A 105 -19.22 19.20 -2.63
CA ALA A 105 -20.12 18.46 -3.51
C ALA A 105 -21.58 18.47 -3.01
N THR A 106 -21.77 18.50 -1.68
CA THR A 106 -23.10 18.38 -1.04
C THR A 106 -23.82 19.73 -0.93
N ASP A 107 -23.11 20.80 -0.56
CA ASP A 107 -23.70 22.14 -0.33
C ASP A 107 -24.49 22.70 -1.53
N PRO A 108 -24.03 22.62 -2.79
CA PRO A 108 -24.80 23.08 -3.94
C PRO A 108 -26.09 22.28 -4.14
N ALA A 109 -26.09 20.97 -3.89
CA ALA A 109 -27.26 20.12 -4.05
C ALA A 109 -28.31 20.42 -2.98
N GLU A 110 -27.88 20.59 -1.73
CA GLU A 110 -28.76 21.00 -0.62
C GLU A 110 -29.35 22.39 -0.89
N ARG A 111 -28.52 23.37 -1.28
CA ARG A 111 -28.97 24.73 -1.61
C ARG A 111 -30.00 24.75 -2.73
N VAL A 112 -29.73 24.04 -3.83
CA VAL A 112 -30.66 23.95 -4.98
C VAL A 112 -31.97 23.28 -4.57
N SER A 113 -31.91 22.18 -3.82
CA SER A 113 -33.13 21.50 -3.36
C SER A 113 -33.98 22.40 -2.46
N ALA A 114 -33.37 23.17 -1.56
CA ALA A 114 -34.05 24.14 -0.71
C ALA A 114 -34.69 25.28 -1.52
N GLU A 115 -34.01 25.78 -2.55
CA GLU A 115 -34.53 26.82 -3.44
C GLU A 115 -35.73 26.33 -4.26
N ILE A 116 -35.65 25.12 -4.81
CA ILE A 116 -36.78 24.49 -5.51
C ILE A 116 -37.98 24.35 -4.58
N GLU A 117 -37.77 23.89 -3.35
CA GLU A 117 -38.84 23.73 -2.37
C GLU A 117 -39.47 25.08 -1.96
N ALA A 118 -38.68 26.15 -1.90
CA ALA A 118 -39.18 27.51 -1.67
C ALA A 118 -40.03 28.00 -2.85
N LEU A 119 -39.57 27.79 -4.09
CA LEU A 119 -40.31 28.15 -5.30
C LEU A 119 -41.65 27.40 -5.40
N ARG A 120 -41.69 26.13 -4.99
CA ARG A 120 -42.94 25.32 -4.97
C ARG A 120 -43.96 25.80 -3.95
N LYS A 121 -43.54 26.51 -2.90
CA LYS A 121 -44.43 27.06 -1.87
C LYS A 121 -45.01 28.42 -2.24
N LEU A 122 -44.52 29.05 -3.31
CA LEU A 122 -45.09 30.30 -3.80
C LEU A 122 -46.53 30.04 -4.30
N PRO A 123 -47.47 30.96 -3.99
CA PRO A 123 -48.82 30.87 -4.53
C PRO A 123 -48.78 30.94 -6.06
N ASP A 124 -49.64 30.16 -6.72
CA ASP A 124 -49.73 30.16 -8.17
C ASP A 124 -50.10 31.57 -8.65
N PRO A 125 -49.32 32.21 -9.54
CA PRO A 125 -49.62 33.56 -10.02
C PRO A 125 -50.99 33.65 -10.72
N SER A 126 -51.58 32.51 -11.14
CA SER A 126 -52.95 32.46 -11.67
C SER A 126 -54.06 32.51 -10.61
N SER A 127 -53.71 32.39 -9.32
CA SER A 127 -54.66 32.39 -8.19
C SER A 127 -54.85 33.77 -7.53
N VAL A 128 -54.12 34.79 -7.97
CA VAL A 128 -54.22 36.17 -7.44
C VAL A 128 -55.25 36.95 -8.29
N PRO A 129 -56.40 37.37 -7.72
CA PRO A 129 -57.38 38.17 -8.45
C PRO A 129 -56.82 39.57 -8.76
N PRO A 130 -57.17 40.18 -9.92
CA PRO A 130 -56.73 41.53 -10.25
C PRO A 130 -57.31 42.53 -9.25
N GLU A 131 -56.44 43.30 -8.59
CA GLU A 131 -56.84 44.43 -7.76
C GLU A 131 -57.45 45.53 -8.66
N TYR A 132 -58.73 45.84 -8.44
CA TYR A 132 -59.48 46.93 -9.08
C TYR A 132 -59.52 48.16 -8.16
#